data_AF-A0A7W7VPD2-F1
#
_entry.id   AF-A0A7W7VPD2-F1
#
_cell.length_a   1.000
_cell.length_b   1.000
_cell.length_c   1.000
_cell.angle_alpha   90.00
_cell.angle_beta   90.00
_cell.angle_gamma   90.00
#
_symmetry.space_group_name_H-M   'P 1'
#
loop_
_entity.id
_entity.type
_entity.pdbx_description
1 polymer ?
#
loop_
_entity_poly.entity_id
_entity_poly.type
_entity_poly.pdbx_seq_one_letter_code
_entity_poly.pdbx_strand_id
1 'polypeptide(L)'
;MAHHRTRPRRARPSHGRTHDPDAPLEHTPTVDDLLVLYLAGPIDQTLLDRLLSTGGVRVPSHNPYWDAHGVTHTDPDGYRLVLSTRSWNPGTVAKQ
;
A
#
# COMPACT_ATOMS: atom_id res chain seq x y z
N MET A 1 16.03 -1.45 -55.83
CA MET A 1 16.81 -1.00 -54.66
C MET A 1 15.83 -0.42 -53.65
N ALA A 2 15.47 -1.17 -52.60
CA ALA A 2 14.56 -0.72 -51.55
C ALA A 2 15.33 -0.57 -50.25
N HIS A 3 15.52 0.68 -49.79
CA HIS A 3 16.16 0.95 -48.50
C HIS A 3 15.13 0.83 -47.38
N HIS A 4 15.05 -0.33 -46.76
CA HIS A 4 14.30 -0.53 -45.52
C HIS A 4 15.03 0.20 -44.39
N ARG A 5 14.57 1.40 -44.04
CA ARG A 5 15.07 2.12 -42.85
C ARG A 5 14.36 1.55 -41.62
N THR A 6 15.03 0.64 -40.92
CA THR A 6 14.62 0.14 -39.61
C THR A 6 14.58 1.31 -38.62
N ARG A 7 13.39 1.68 -38.12
CA ARG A 7 13.26 2.64 -37.03
C ARG A 7 13.81 2.03 -35.74
N PRO A 8 14.60 2.75 -34.93
CA PRO A 8 15.06 2.22 -33.64
C PRO A 8 13.86 2.06 -32.71
N ARG A 9 13.74 0.88 -32.09
CA ARG A 9 12.74 0.59 -31.05
C ARG A 9 13.06 1.50 -29.86
N ARG A 10 12.22 2.51 -29.58
CA ARG A 10 12.29 3.22 -28.29
C ARG A 10 12.15 2.18 -27.19
N ALA A 11 13.12 2.12 -26.28
CA ALA A 11 13.00 1.37 -25.05
C ALA A 11 11.73 1.85 -24.34
N ARG A 12 10.74 0.96 -24.17
CA ARG A 12 9.61 1.24 -23.28
C ARG A 12 10.20 1.31 -21.87
N PRO A 13 9.97 2.37 -21.08
CA PRO A 13 10.37 2.34 -19.69
C PRO A 13 9.58 1.22 -19.02
N SER A 14 10.29 0.16 -18.67
CA SER A 14 9.81 -0.85 -17.74
C SER A 14 9.48 -0.11 -16.45
N HIS A 15 8.22 -0.17 -16.02
CA HIS A 15 7.74 0.43 -14.77
C HIS A 15 8.25 -0.41 -13.58
N GLY A 16 9.55 -0.64 -13.51
CA GLY A 16 10.19 -1.22 -12.34
C GLY A 16 10.23 -0.13 -11.28
N ARG A 17 9.34 -0.23 -10.29
CA ARG A 17 9.45 0.56 -9.05
C ARG A 17 10.65 0.06 -8.27
N THR A 18 11.82 0.55 -8.65
CA THR A 18 13.02 0.46 -7.84
C THR A 18 13.33 1.88 -7.42
N HIS A 19 13.45 2.12 -6.12
CA HIS A 19 13.87 3.41 -5.60
C HIS A 19 15.31 3.68 -6.09
N ASP A 20 15.47 4.65 -6.98
CA ASP A 20 16.76 5.18 -7.40
C ASP A 20 17.03 6.46 -6.58
N PRO A 21 18.00 6.47 -5.66
CA PRO A 21 18.30 7.65 -4.85
C PRO A 21 18.76 8.84 -5.71
N ASP A 22 19.26 8.60 -6.93
CA ASP A 22 19.73 9.64 -7.85
C ASP A 22 18.61 10.13 -8.80
N ALA A 23 17.43 9.51 -8.75
CA ALA A 23 16.24 9.91 -9.48
C ALA A 23 14.97 9.75 -8.62
N PRO A 24 14.68 10.73 -7.73
CA PRO A 24 13.52 10.67 -6.86
C PRO A 24 12.24 10.54 -7.70
N LEU A 25 11.53 9.44 -7.51
CA LEU A 25 10.20 9.26 -8.06
C LEU A 25 9.19 9.81 -7.06
N GLU A 26 8.23 10.61 -7.52
CA GLU A 26 7.12 11.04 -6.67
C GLU A 26 6.24 9.83 -6.33
N HIS A 27 6.00 9.60 -5.04
CA HIS A 27 5.01 8.64 -4.58
C HIS A 27 3.61 9.19 -4.87
N THR A 28 2.84 8.48 -5.70
CA THR A 28 1.45 8.84 -6.03
C THR A 28 0.45 7.77 -5.57
N PRO A 29 0.39 7.43 -4.26
CA PRO A 29 -0.61 6.51 -3.74
C PRO A 29 -2.02 7.11 -3.86
N THR A 30 -3.00 6.26 -4.11
CA THR A 30 -4.43 6.58 -4.10
C THR A 30 -5.06 6.18 -2.78
N VAL A 31 -6.30 6.58 -2.56
CA VAL A 31 -7.04 6.24 -1.33
C VAL A 31 -7.36 4.75 -1.19
N ASP A 32 -7.28 4.00 -2.30
CA ASP A 32 -7.53 2.56 -2.38
C ASP A 32 -6.25 1.72 -2.25
N ASP A 33 -5.07 2.35 -2.29
CA ASP A 33 -3.78 1.68 -2.08
C ASP A 33 -3.58 1.43 -0.58
N LEU A 34 -4.16 0.33 -0.10
CA LEU A 34 -4.13 -0.06 1.31
C LEU A 34 -3.17 -1.23 1.56
N LEU A 35 -2.29 -1.08 2.56
CA LEU A 35 -1.66 -2.20 3.25
C LEU A 35 -2.53 -2.57 4.46
N VAL A 36 -3.11 -3.76 4.47
CA VAL A 36 -3.99 -4.21 5.57
C VAL A 36 -3.31 -5.30 6.37
N LEU A 37 -3.15 -5.09 7.68
CA LEU A 37 -2.65 -6.07 8.64
C LEU A 37 -3.79 -6.55 9.55
N TYR A 38 -4.13 -7.83 9.46
CA TYR A 38 -5.13 -8.47 10.32
C TYR A 38 -4.46 -9.01 11.59
N LEU A 39 -4.74 -8.37 12.72
CA LEU A 39 -4.10 -8.71 14.01
C LEU A 39 -4.88 -9.76 14.81
N ALA A 40 -6.09 -10.13 14.38
CA ALA A 40 -6.94 -11.11 15.05
C ALA A 40 -7.17 -10.81 16.55
N GLY A 41 -7.28 -9.53 16.91
CA GLY A 41 -7.46 -9.09 18.29
C GLY A 41 -7.44 -7.58 18.45
N PRO A 42 -7.58 -7.07 19.68
CA PRO A 42 -7.46 -5.63 19.94
C PRO A 42 -6.06 -5.12 19.54
N ILE A 43 -6.02 -3.89 19.03
CA ILE A 43 -4.76 -3.26 18.65
C ILE A 43 -4.13 -2.65 19.91
N ASP A 44 -2.86 -2.97 20.16
CA ASP A 44 -2.11 -2.41 21.28
C ASP A 44 -1.95 -0.89 21.11
N GLN A 45 -2.31 -0.12 22.14
CA GLN A 45 -2.16 1.33 22.14
C GLN A 45 -0.69 1.74 21.98
N THR A 46 0.25 0.96 22.54
CA THR A 46 1.69 1.21 22.40
C THR A 46 2.15 1.15 20.94
N LEU A 47 1.53 0.27 20.14
CA LEU A 47 1.80 0.20 18.70
C LEU A 47 1.29 1.46 17.98
N LEU A 48 0.10 1.94 18.34
CA LEU A 48 -0.47 3.16 17.78
C LEU A 48 0.39 4.39 18.12
N ASP A 49 0.80 4.51 19.37
CA ASP A 49 1.64 5.62 19.82
C ASP A 49 3.00 5.61 19.12
N ARG A 50 3.57 4.42 18.88
CA ARG A 50 4.79 4.28 18.08
C ARG A 50 4.59 4.77 16.65
N LEU A 51 3.52 4.35 15.98
CA LEU A 51 3.21 4.79 14.62
C LEU A 51 3.09 6.32 14.53
N LEU A 52 2.43 6.94 15.50
CA LEU A 52 2.33 8.39 15.59
C LEU A 52 3.70 9.05 15.82
N SER A 53 4.50 8.52 16.75
CA SER A 53 5.82 9.08 17.08
C SER A 53 6.84 8.98 15.93
N THR A 54 6.67 8.03 15.01
CA THR A 54 7.54 7.84 13.84
C THR A 54 7.08 8.62 12.61
N GLY A 55 6.08 9.51 12.75
CA GLY A 55 5.58 10.36 11.66
C GLY A 55 4.35 9.81 10.93
N GLY A 56 3.78 8.70 11.39
CA GLY A 56 2.48 8.25 10.91
C GLY A 56 1.37 9.17 11.40
N VAL A 57 0.33 9.37 10.58
CA VAL A 57 -0.83 10.19 10.93
C VAL A 57 -2.08 9.34 10.90
N ARG A 58 -2.86 9.36 11.98
CA ARG A 58 -4.17 8.69 11.98
C ARG A 58 -5.15 9.46 11.10
N VAL A 59 -5.77 8.77 10.16
CA VAL A 59 -6.74 9.36 9.21
C VAL A 59 -8.02 8.54 9.17
N PRO A 60 -9.17 9.14 8.85
CA PRO A 60 -10.38 8.39 8.55
C PRO A 60 -10.17 7.48 7.34
N SER A 61 -10.75 6.29 7.39
CA SER A 61 -10.73 5.37 6.27
C SER A 61 -11.59 5.89 5.11
N HIS A 62 -11.17 5.68 3.87
CA HIS A 62 -12.04 6.00 2.72
C HIS A 62 -13.28 5.09 2.69
N ASN A 63 -13.09 3.80 2.99
CA ASN A 63 -14.17 2.85 3.21
C ASN A 63 -14.49 2.75 4.71
N PRO A 64 -15.71 3.14 5.16
CA PRO A 64 -16.13 3.10 6.57
C PRO A 64 -16.03 1.71 7.22
N TYR A 65 -15.99 0.63 6.43
CA TYR A 65 -15.74 -0.72 6.94
C TYR A 65 -14.48 -0.81 7.79
N TRP A 66 -13.42 -0.08 7.43
CA TRP A 66 -12.15 -0.13 8.16
C TRP A 66 -12.19 0.62 9.48
N ASP A 67 -12.94 1.72 9.57
CA ASP A 67 -13.13 2.45 10.83
C ASP A 67 -13.96 1.64 11.84
N ALA A 68 -14.86 0.78 11.35
CA ALA A 68 -15.63 -0.13 12.19
C ALA A 68 -14.82 -1.31 12.76
N HIS A 69 -13.69 -1.67 12.12
CA HIS A 69 -12.98 -2.92 12.38
C HIS A 69 -11.47 -2.74 12.54
N GLY A 70 -11.02 -1.52 12.78
CA GLY A 70 -9.60 -1.19 12.80
C GLY A 70 -9.34 0.31 12.88
N VAL A 71 -8.11 0.67 12.53
CA VAL A 71 -7.65 2.06 12.43
C VAL A 71 -6.76 2.23 11.20
N THR A 72 -6.86 3.39 10.56
CA THR A 72 -6.04 3.73 9.40
C THR A 72 -5.03 4.81 9.73
N HIS A 73 -3.80 4.60 9.28
CA HIS A 73 -2.71 5.56 9.33
C HIS A 73 -2.18 5.82 7.94
N THR A 74 -1.70 7.04 7.72
CA THR A 74 -0.90 7.39 6.55
C THR A 74 0.56 7.50 6.99
N ASP A 75 1.47 6.89 6.24
CA ASP A 75 2.92 7.05 6.45
C ASP A 75 3.43 8.36 5.83
N PRO A 76 4.69 8.77 6.09
CA PRO A 76 5.25 10.00 5.52
C PRO A 76 5.27 10.05 3.99
N ASP A 77 5.23 8.89 3.31
CA ASP A 77 5.24 8.77 1.85
C ASP A 77 3.81 8.78 1.26
N GLY A 78 2.78 8.86 2.10
CA GLY A 78 1.37 8.97 1.71
C GLY A 78 0.62 7.64 1.59
N TYR A 79 1.26 6.49 1.87
CA TYR A 79 0.61 5.18 1.81
C TYR A 79 -0.28 4.93 3.02
N ARG A 80 -1.36 4.18 2.82
CA ARG A 80 -2.35 3.89 3.87
C ARG A 80 -2.11 2.52 4.47
N LEU A 81 -1.88 2.49 5.78
CA LEU A 81 -1.82 1.30 6.61
C LEU A 81 -3.13 1.13 7.38
N VAL A 82 -3.76 -0.03 7.28
CA VAL A 82 -4.91 -0.41 8.09
C VAL A 82 -4.49 -1.51 9.07
N LEU A 83 -4.64 -1.25 10.37
CA LEU A 83 -4.56 -2.29 11.40
C LEU A 83 -5.99 -2.76 11.69
N SER A 84 -6.32 -4.00 11.35
CA SER A 84 -7.64 -4.58 11.61
C SER A 84 -7.62 -5.47 12.85
N THR A 85 -8.67 -5.36 13.66
CA THR A 85 -8.90 -6.24 14.81
C THR A 85 -9.44 -7.62 14.41
N ARG A 86 -9.85 -7.78 13.15
CA ARG A 86 -10.38 -9.03 12.64
C ARG A 86 -9.26 -10.03 12.35
N SER A 87 -9.61 -11.31 12.36
CA SER A 87 -8.78 -12.36 11.79
C SER A 87 -9.06 -12.51 10.30
N TRP A 88 -8.02 -12.85 9.53
CA TRP A 88 -8.20 -13.36 8.17
C TRP A 88 -8.47 -14.86 8.27
N ASN A 89 -9.74 -15.26 8.20
CA ASN A 89 -10.09 -16.66 8.04
C ASN A 89 -10.21 -16.96 6.55
N PRO A 90 -9.29 -17.72 5.94
CA PRO A 90 -9.37 -18.05 4.52
C PRO A 90 -10.59 -18.92 4.17
N GLY A 91 -11.34 -19.40 5.18
CA GLY A 91 -12.41 -20.37 4.99
C GLY A 91 -11.81 -21.73 4.62
N THR A 92 -12.25 -22.80 5.27
CA THR A 92 -11.95 -24.14 4.76
C THR A 92 -12.74 -24.32 3.48
N VAL A 93 -12.10 -24.06 2.33
CA VAL A 93 -12.65 -24.47 1.04
C VAL A 93 -12.51 -25.98 0.99
N ALA A 94 -13.57 -26.72 1.29
CA ALA A 94 -13.61 -28.14 0.99
C ALA A 94 -13.38 -28.29 -0.53
N LYS A 95 -12.22 -28.83 -0.92
CA LYS A 95 -11.99 -29.20 -2.31
C LYS A 95 -13.02 -30.28 -2.66
N GLN A 96 -13.92 -29.95 -3.58
CA GLN A 96 -14.80 -30.92 -4.24
C GLN A 96 -13.97 -31.92 -5.03
#